data_AF-A0A0B7MS53-F1
#
_entry.id   AF-A0A0B7MS53-F1
#
_cell.length_a   1.000
_cell.length_b   1.000
_cell.length_c   1.000
_cell.angle_alpha   90.00
_cell.angle_beta   90.00
_cell.angle_gamma   90.00
#
_symmetry.space_group_name_H-M   'P 1'
#
loop_
_entity.id
_entity.type
_entity.pdbx_description
1 polymer ?
#
loop_
_entity_poly.entity_id
_entity_poly.type
_entity_poly.pdbx_seq_one_letter_code
_entity_poly.pdbx_strand_id
1 'polypeptide(L)'
;MINLIAKKNSAEDIIKKRAKIASHLMRESKNIQSEVITTISPLDLKLMFDLYDAFFFGGWFKDSYQGKLKLSLSRRMTKSAGATICPKNIAEINPEDLVLEIRIGVDFLFNYGMLEGPVCLKGPIPVNGINTSNSLQALQLVFEHELCHVIEYICFHASKCSGDRFKTIANNLFGHTAIHHSLPTYRQIANQKLVLNIGDTVCFTLKGKKLKGILNNITKRATVLVPNKNGCFVDKHRNRYSKYYVPLELLEPAD
;
A
#
# COMPACT_ATOMS: atom_id res chain seq x y z
N MET A 1 -0.71 -19.38 -21.19
CA MET A 1 -1.24 -18.12 -20.63
C MET A 1 -2.70 -18.25 -20.18
N ILE A 2 -3.63 -18.74 -21.02
CA ILE A 2 -5.05 -18.98 -20.66
C ILE A 2 -5.21 -19.85 -19.40
N ASN A 3 -4.35 -20.87 -19.22
CA ASN A 3 -4.37 -21.72 -18.03
C ASN A 3 -4.12 -20.97 -16.70
N LEU A 4 -3.39 -19.85 -16.73
CA LEU A 4 -3.10 -19.07 -15.51
C LEU A 4 -4.36 -18.33 -15.02
N ILE A 5 -5.12 -17.74 -15.94
CA ILE A 5 -6.36 -16.98 -15.62
C ILE A 5 -7.53 -17.92 -15.30
N ALA A 6 -7.56 -19.11 -15.90
CA ALA A 6 -8.58 -20.11 -15.64
C ALA A 6 -8.33 -20.89 -14.32
N LYS A 7 -7.16 -20.73 -13.70
CA LYS A 7 -6.80 -21.43 -12.46
C LYS A 7 -7.65 -20.93 -11.30
N LYS A 8 -8.37 -21.87 -10.66
CA LYS A 8 -9.13 -21.61 -9.45
C LYS A 8 -8.58 -22.45 -8.30
N ASN A 9 -8.02 -21.81 -7.29
CA ASN A 9 -7.56 -22.48 -6.08
C ASN A 9 -8.73 -22.59 -5.09
N SER A 10 -8.77 -23.66 -4.30
CA SER A 10 -9.70 -23.75 -3.17
C SER A 10 -9.25 -22.81 -2.03
N ALA A 11 -10.19 -22.40 -1.18
CA ALA A 11 -9.86 -21.54 -0.03
C ALA A 11 -8.80 -22.18 0.88
N GLU A 12 -8.90 -23.49 1.11
CA GLU A 12 -7.95 -24.24 1.92
C GLU A 12 -6.55 -24.26 1.30
N ASP A 13 -6.45 -24.45 -0.02
CA ASP A 13 -5.19 -24.45 -0.74
C ASP A 13 -4.53 -23.06 -0.73
N ILE A 14 -5.31 -21.99 -0.90
CA ILE A 14 -4.83 -20.61 -0.81
C ILE A 14 -4.22 -20.35 0.58
N ILE A 15 -4.92 -20.73 1.66
CA ILE A 15 -4.43 -20.56 3.03
C ILE A 15 -3.13 -21.34 3.24
N LYS A 16 -3.08 -22.61 2.81
CA LYS A 16 -1.89 -23.45 2.91
C LYS A 16 -0.70 -22.85 2.14
N LYS A 17 -0.92 -22.34 0.93
CA LYS A 17 0.12 -21.70 0.12
C LYS A 17 0.63 -20.40 0.74
N ARG A 18 -0.26 -19.53 1.23
CA ARG A 18 0.15 -18.30 1.96
C ARG A 18 0.99 -18.63 3.18
N ALA A 19 0.57 -19.61 3.98
CA ALA A 19 1.33 -20.05 5.16
C ALA A 19 2.72 -20.56 4.76
N LYS A 20 2.81 -21.40 3.72
CA LYS A 20 4.11 -21.87 3.19
C LYS A 20 4.99 -20.71 2.74
N ILE A 21 4.46 -19.77 1.96
CA ILE A 21 5.21 -18.59 1.50
C ILE A 21 5.71 -17.78 2.70
N ALA A 22 4.86 -17.52 3.69
CA ALA A 22 5.24 -16.78 4.89
C ALA A 22 6.36 -17.49 5.66
N SER A 23 6.25 -18.81 5.89
CA SER A 23 7.29 -19.59 6.57
C SER A 23 8.61 -19.60 5.80
N HIS A 24 8.58 -19.76 4.48
CA HIS A 24 9.78 -19.69 3.65
C HIS A 24 10.41 -18.30 3.68
N LEU A 25 9.60 -17.25 3.52
CA LEU A 25 10.07 -15.87 3.57
C LEU A 25 10.73 -15.57 4.91
N MET A 26 10.11 -15.96 6.03
CA MET A 26 10.68 -15.74 7.38
C MET A 26 11.99 -16.49 7.62
N ARG A 27 12.17 -17.66 6.99
CA ARG A 27 13.37 -18.46 7.13
C ARG A 27 14.53 -17.95 6.26
N GLU A 28 14.23 -17.47 5.07
CA GLU A 28 15.23 -17.17 4.03
C GLU A 28 15.56 -15.68 3.91
N SER A 29 14.63 -14.80 4.31
CA SER A 29 14.87 -13.36 4.32
C SER A 29 15.82 -12.95 5.44
N LYS A 30 16.71 -11.99 5.14
CA LYS A 30 17.58 -11.36 6.14
C LYS A 30 16.87 -10.26 6.94
N ASN A 31 15.74 -9.73 6.45
CA ASN A 31 15.05 -8.58 7.05
C ASN A 31 13.70 -8.95 7.66
N ILE A 32 13.00 -9.93 7.09
CA ILE A 32 11.69 -10.40 7.54
C ILE A 32 11.91 -11.76 8.18
N GLN A 33 12.04 -11.81 9.51
CA GLN A 33 12.24 -13.05 10.27
C GLN A 33 11.08 -13.36 11.22
N SER A 34 10.05 -12.52 11.18
CA SER A 34 8.84 -12.66 11.98
C SER A 34 7.62 -12.15 11.21
N GLU A 35 6.44 -12.38 11.76
CA GLU A 35 5.17 -11.88 11.23
C GLU A 35 5.03 -10.35 11.29
N VAL A 36 5.84 -9.70 12.13
CA VAL A 36 5.91 -8.24 12.26
C VAL A 36 7.07 -7.71 11.43
N ILE A 37 6.75 -6.91 10.41
CA ILE A 37 7.71 -6.32 9.48
C ILE A 37 8.11 -4.96 10.04
N THR A 38 9.38 -4.86 10.46
CA THR A 38 10.02 -3.59 10.84
C THR A 38 11.04 -3.14 9.80
N THR A 39 11.53 -4.07 8.97
CA THR A 39 12.48 -3.83 7.90
C THR A 39 12.11 -4.69 6.68
N ILE A 40 12.31 -4.14 5.48
CA ILE A 40 12.10 -4.86 4.22
C ILE A 40 12.98 -4.23 3.13
N SER A 41 13.47 -5.06 2.22
CA SER A 41 14.29 -4.67 1.07
C SER A 41 13.67 -5.18 -0.25
N PRO A 42 14.10 -4.65 -1.40
CA PRO A 42 13.68 -5.19 -2.70
C PRO A 42 14.03 -6.67 -2.91
N LEU A 43 15.09 -7.18 -2.27
CA LEU A 43 15.46 -8.59 -2.33
C LEU A 43 14.43 -9.48 -1.63
N ASP A 44 13.80 -8.98 -0.56
CA ASP A 44 12.74 -9.72 0.14
C ASP A 44 11.47 -9.80 -0.72
N LEU A 45 11.15 -8.73 -1.45
CA LEU A 45 10.05 -8.77 -2.44
C LEU A 45 10.37 -9.74 -3.58
N LYS A 46 11.63 -9.79 -4.04
CA LYS A 46 12.06 -10.74 -5.07
C LYS A 46 11.92 -12.18 -4.59
N LEU A 47 12.39 -12.49 -3.39
CA LEU A 47 12.19 -13.79 -2.76
C LEU A 47 10.69 -14.12 -2.66
N MET A 48 9.87 -13.17 -2.19
CA MET A 48 8.42 -13.39 -2.09
C MET A 48 7.79 -13.66 -3.47
N PHE A 49 8.18 -12.91 -4.50
CA PHE A 49 7.72 -13.14 -5.87
C PHE A 49 8.07 -14.55 -6.35
N ASP A 50 9.31 -14.99 -6.15
CA ASP A 50 9.77 -16.31 -6.58
C ASP A 50 9.00 -17.43 -5.87
N LEU A 51 8.66 -17.24 -4.58
CA LEU A 51 7.81 -18.17 -3.84
C LEU A 51 6.36 -18.18 -4.37
N TYR A 52 5.79 -17.02 -4.72
CA TYR A 52 4.47 -16.96 -5.37
C TYR A 52 4.48 -17.64 -6.74
N ASP A 53 5.51 -17.43 -7.55
CA ASP A 53 5.65 -18.12 -8.84
C ASP A 53 5.71 -19.63 -8.67
N ALA A 54 6.53 -20.12 -7.74
CA ALA A 54 6.64 -21.55 -7.45
C ALA A 54 5.31 -22.15 -6.94
N PHE A 55 4.68 -21.55 -5.93
CA PHE A 55 3.54 -22.16 -5.24
C PHE A 55 2.17 -21.86 -5.87
N PHE A 56 1.95 -20.66 -6.42
CA PHE A 56 0.68 -20.31 -7.05
C PHE A 56 0.69 -20.53 -8.56
N PHE A 57 1.80 -20.22 -9.25
CA PHE A 57 1.83 -20.18 -10.70
C PHE A 57 2.57 -21.35 -11.34
N GLY A 58 3.21 -22.20 -10.53
CA GLY A 58 3.92 -23.39 -11.02
C GLY A 58 5.12 -23.06 -11.89
N GLY A 59 5.81 -21.93 -11.63
CA GLY A 59 6.98 -21.48 -12.38
C GLY A 59 6.66 -20.73 -13.68
N TRP A 60 5.38 -20.41 -13.95
CA TRP A 60 4.99 -19.79 -15.22
C TRP A 60 5.71 -18.46 -15.49
N PHE A 61 5.91 -17.61 -14.48
CA PHE A 61 6.64 -16.35 -14.71
C PHE A 61 8.09 -16.62 -15.09
N LYS A 62 8.77 -17.55 -14.39
CA LYS A 62 10.13 -17.93 -14.72
C LYS A 62 10.26 -18.54 -16.12
N ASP A 63 9.32 -19.40 -16.49
CA ASP A 63 9.47 -20.26 -17.67
C ASP A 63 8.84 -19.66 -18.95
N SER A 64 7.89 -18.73 -18.81
CA SER A 64 7.08 -18.24 -19.94
C SER A 64 7.00 -16.71 -20.06
N TYR A 65 7.24 -15.95 -19.00
CA TYR A 65 7.18 -14.48 -19.10
C TYR A 65 8.51 -13.92 -19.60
N GLN A 66 8.48 -13.30 -20.79
CA GLN A 66 9.67 -12.78 -21.46
C GLN A 66 10.08 -11.39 -20.98
N GLY A 67 9.15 -10.63 -20.41
CA GLY A 67 9.41 -9.28 -19.94
C GLY A 67 10.13 -9.24 -18.59
N LYS A 68 10.27 -8.02 -18.05
CA LYS A 68 10.93 -7.77 -16.77
C LYS A 68 9.91 -7.31 -15.74
N LEU A 69 10.01 -7.87 -14.54
CA LEU A 69 9.23 -7.40 -13.38
C LEU A 69 10.17 -6.76 -12.38
N LYS A 70 10.05 -5.44 -12.24
CA LYS A 70 10.77 -4.67 -11.24
C LYS A 70 10.00 -4.67 -9.93
N LEU A 71 10.71 -4.91 -8.83
CA LEU A 71 10.14 -4.89 -7.48
C LEU A 71 10.80 -3.76 -6.71
N SER A 72 9.99 -2.85 -6.16
CA SER A 72 10.50 -1.65 -5.52
C SER A 72 9.74 -1.28 -4.24
N LEU A 73 10.37 -0.45 -3.43
CA LEU A 73 9.83 0.04 -2.17
C LEU A 73 9.70 1.56 -2.20
N SER A 74 8.68 2.07 -1.53
CA SER A 74 8.42 3.51 -1.43
C SER A 74 8.12 3.93 -0.01
N ARG A 75 8.82 4.98 0.42
CA ARG A 75 8.53 5.77 1.63
C ARG A 75 7.68 7.01 1.33
N ARG A 76 7.21 7.18 0.10
CA ARG A 76 6.44 8.37 -0.34
C ARG A 76 4.96 8.06 -0.54
N MET A 77 4.59 6.79 -0.59
CA MET A 77 3.19 6.37 -0.75
C MET A 77 2.44 6.60 0.55
N THR A 78 1.31 7.32 0.45
CA THR A 78 0.47 7.65 1.61
C THR A 78 -1.02 7.42 1.36
N LYS A 79 -1.40 6.93 0.17
CA LYS A 79 -2.79 6.67 -0.23
C LYS A 79 -3.10 5.18 -0.45
N SER A 80 -2.13 4.43 -0.98
CA SER A 80 -2.23 2.99 -1.22
C SER A 80 -0.98 2.29 -0.71
N ALA A 81 -1.14 1.05 -0.23
CA ALA A 81 -0.04 0.21 0.24
C ALA A 81 0.72 -0.46 -0.91
N GLY A 82 0.10 -0.61 -2.08
CA GLY A 82 0.71 -1.11 -3.31
C GLY A 82 0.40 -0.22 -4.51
N ALA A 83 1.18 -0.39 -5.57
CA ALA A 83 0.88 0.12 -6.89
C ALA A 83 1.62 -0.69 -7.96
N THR A 84 0.91 -1.00 -9.05
CA THR A 84 1.47 -1.58 -10.27
C THR A 84 1.63 -0.49 -11.32
N ILE A 85 2.84 -0.37 -11.86
CA ILE A 85 3.20 0.63 -12.86
C ILE A 85 3.45 -0.10 -14.17
N CYS A 86 2.72 0.33 -15.19
CA CYS A 86 2.78 -0.19 -16.55
C CYS A 86 3.05 0.96 -17.54
N PRO A 87 3.89 0.77 -18.56
CA PRO A 87 4.01 1.70 -19.68
C PRO A 87 2.65 1.92 -20.34
N LYS A 88 2.37 3.16 -20.77
CA LYS A 88 1.08 3.52 -21.39
C LYS A 88 0.90 2.87 -22.77
N ASN A 89 1.99 2.62 -23.47
CA ASN A 89 2.05 2.03 -24.81
C ASN A 89 2.34 0.52 -24.76
N ILE A 90 1.94 -0.19 -23.69
CA ILE A 90 2.20 -1.63 -23.52
C ILE A 90 1.83 -2.47 -24.75
N ALA A 91 0.78 -2.12 -25.49
CA ALA A 91 0.35 -2.85 -26.70
C ALA A 91 1.33 -2.73 -27.89
N GLU A 92 2.26 -1.78 -27.85
CA GLU A 92 3.24 -1.48 -28.90
C GLU A 92 4.65 -1.94 -28.51
N ILE A 93 4.86 -2.40 -27.28
CA ILE A 93 6.17 -2.82 -26.76
C ILE A 93 6.34 -4.32 -26.99
N ASN A 94 7.50 -4.73 -27.49
CA ASN A 94 7.83 -6.15 -27.61
C ASN A 94 7.85 -6.83 -26.22
N PRO A 95 7.36 -8.08 -26.10
CA PRO A 95 7.27 -8.76 -24.81
C PRO A 95 8.56 -8.76 -23.97
N GLU A 96 9.71 -8.91 -24.60
CA GLU A 96 11.06 -8.92 -23.98
C GLU A 96 11.51 -7.56 -23.43
N ASP A 97 10.98 -6.47 -23.99
CA ASP A 97 11.30 -5.09 -23.60
C ASP A 97 10.30 -4.54 -22.57
N LEU A 98 9.18 -5.22 -22.37
CA LEU A 98 8.15 -4.82 -21.41
C LEU A 98 8.69 -4.86 -19.98
N VAL A 99 8.69 -3.71 -19.31
CA VAL A 99 9.02 -3.60 -17.88
C VAL A 99 7.78 -3.19 -17.10
N LEU A 100 7.29 -4.11 -16.26
CA LEU A 100 6.27 -3.83 -15.25
C LEU A 100 6.94 -3.59 -13.91
N GLU A 101 6.36 -2.76 -13.05
CA GLU A 101 6.87 -2.54 -11.69
C GLU A 101 5.77 -2.75 -10.65
N ILE A 102 6.02 -3.60 -9.66
CA ILE A 102 5.26 -3.63 -8.40
C ILE A 102 6.04 -2.78 -7.38
N ARG A 103 5.36 -1.77 -6.85
CA ARG A 103 5.89 -0.85 -5.84
C ARG A 103 5.09 -0.95 -4.55
N ILE A 104 5.78 -1.23 -3.44
CA ILE A 104 5.15 -1.37 -2.11
C ILE A 104 5.46 -0.18 -1.21
N GLY A 105 4.43 0.37 -0.58
CA GLY A 105 4.50 1.43 0.42
C GLY A 105 4.88 0.87 1.79
N VAL A 106 6.14 1.00 2.20
CA VAL A 106 6.66 0.33 3.41
C VAL A 106 6.08 0.88 4.71
N ASP A 107 5.75 2.16 4.74
CA ASP A 107 5.26 2.79 5.98
C ASP A 107 3.91 2.22 6.42
N PHE A 108 3.08 1.70 5.49
CA PHE A 108 1.83 1.04 5.85
C PHE A 108 2.06 -0.25 6.63
N LEU A 109 3.14 -0.98 6.32
CA LEU A 109 3.52 -2.21 7.01
C LEU A 109 4.10 -1.90 8.39
N PHE A 110 4.99 -0.91 8.46
CA PHE A 110 5.61 -0.49 9.71
C PHE A 110 4.58 0.11 10.69
N ASN A 111 3.55 0.78 10.17
CA ASN A 111 2.49 1.37 10.97
C ASN A 111 1.29 0.43 11.19
N TYR A 112 1.36 -0.83 10.76
CA TYR A 112 0.23 -1.77 10.81
C TYR A 112 -0.40 -1.87 12.21
N GLY A 113 0.44 -1.99 13.25
CA GLY A 113 0.01 -2.07 14.65
C GLY A 113 -0.26 -0.72 15.32
N MET A 114 -0.17 0.40 14.60
CA MET A 114 -0.31 1.73 15.22
C MET A 114 -1.74 2.21 15.38
N LEU A 115 -2.76 1.52 14.88
CA LEU A 115 -4.14 1.78 15.28
C LEU A 115 -4.46 0.98 16.55
N GLU A 116 -4.23 1.59 17.71
CA GLU A 116 -4.75 1.10 18.99
C GLU A 116 -6.03 1.88 19.28
N GLY A 117 -7.19 1.32 18.94
CA GLY A 117 -8.48 1.82 19.42
C GLY A 117 -8.84 1.22 20.79
N PRO A 118 -9.79 1.82 21.54
CA PRO A 118 -10.28 1.24 22.79
C PRO A 118 -10.79 -0.16 22.51
N VAL A 119 -10.31 -1.14 23.30
CA VAL A 119 -10.64 -2.57 23.51
C VAL A 119 -11.50 -3.34 22.47
N CYS A 120 -12.48 -2.71 21.81
CA CYS A 120 -13.33 -3.26 20.74
C CYS A 120 -12.73 -3.18 19.32
N LEU A 121 -11.57 -2.52 19.10
CA LEU A 121 -10.87 -2.46 17.80
C LEU A 121 -9.57 -3.28 17.74
N LYS A 122 -9.39 -4.25 18.66
CA LYS A 122 -8.34 -5.29 18.56
C LYS A 122 -8.73 -6.39 17.55
N GLY A 123 -9.34 -6.00 16.44
CA GLY A 123 -9.82 -6.90 15.40
C GLY A 123 -8.84 -6.96 14.23
N PRO A 124 -8.86 -8.04 13.44
CA PRO A 124 -8.04 -8.12 12.23
C PRO A 124 -8.38 -6.99 11.24
N ILE A 125 -7.37 -6.49 10.53
CA ILE A 125 -7.53 -5.42 9.53
C ILE A 125 -7.96 -6.06 8.21
N PRO A 126 -9.09 -5.68 7.60
CA PRO A 126 -9.49 -6.24 6.32
C PRO A 126 -8.65 -5.64 5.18
N VAL A 127 -7.94 -6.49 4.44
CA VAL A 127 -7.18 -6.16 3.23
C VAL A 127 -7.70 -7.04 2.11
N ASN A 128 -8.17 -6.44 1.01
CA ASN A 128 -8.85 -7.15 -0.09
C ASN A 128 -10.03 -8.04 0.38
N GLY A 129 -10.68 -7.62 1.49
CA GLY A 129 -11.81 -8.31 2.10
C GLY A 129 -11.42 -9.55 2.92
N ILE A 130 -10.13 -9.75 3.17
CA ILE A 130 -9.59 -10.80 4.04
C ILE A 130 -8.99 -10.16 5.29
N ASN A 131 -9.34 -10.70 6.44
CA ASN A 131 -8.88 -10.25 7.74
C ASN A 131 -7.40 -10.63 7.96
N THR A 132 -6.55 -9.64 8.20
CA THR A 132 -5.13 -9.84 8.55
C THR A 132 -4.89 -9.62 10.04
N SER A 133 -3.97 -10.40 10.62
CA SER A 133 -3.58 -10.28 12.04
C SER A 133 -2.21 -9.65 12.22
N ASN A 134 -1.39 -9.58 11.17
CA ASN A 134 -0.04 -9.05 11.23
C ASN A 134 0.37 -8.39 9.89
N SER A 135 1.45 -7.62 9.93
CA SER A 135 1.96 -6.90 8.75
C SER A 135 2.45 -7.81 7.62
N LEU A 136 2.88 -9.05 7.93
CA LEU A 136 3.30 -10.00 6.90
C LEU A 136 2.12 -10.51 6.07
N GLN A 137 1.01 -10.86 6.71
CA GLN A 137 -0.24 -11.19 6.01
C GLN A 137 -0.74 -10.00 5.19
N ALA A 138 -0.66 -8.79 5.73
CA ALA A 138 -1.00 -7.58 5.00
C ALA A 138 -0.11 -7.38 3.76
N LEU A 139 1.20 -7.58 3.87
CA LEU A 139 2.13 -7.54 2.74
C LEU A 139 1.73 -8.57 1.67
N GLN A 140 1.45 -9.82 2.06
CA GLN A 140 1.03 -10.88 1.14
C GLN A 140 -0.21 -10.46 0.34
N LEU A 141 -1.25 -9.97 1.02
CA LEU A 141 -2.49 -9.58 0.36
C LEU A 141 -2.33 -8.35 -0.54
N VAL A 142 -1.57 -7.33 -0.10
CA VAL A 142 -1.24 -6.17 -0.95
C VAL A 142 -0.49 -6.65 -2.19
N PHE A 143 0.51 -7.51 -2.04
CA PHE A 143 1.31 -8.01 -3.15
C PHE A 143 0.51 -8.86 -4.14
N GLU A 144 -0.38 -9.72 -3.64
CA GLU A 144 -1.31 -10.50 -4.47
C GLU A 144 -2.22 -9.61 -5.32
N HIS A 145 -2.67 -8.48 -4.76
CA HIS A 145 -3.46 -7.50 -5.51
C HIS A 145 -2.66 -6.92 -6.67
N GLU A 146 -1.41 -6.53 -6.42
CA GLU A 146 -0.53 -6.02 -7.46
C GLU A 146 -0.15 -7.10 -8.48
N LEU A 147 0.00 -8.36 -8.07
CA LEU A 147 0.17 -9.48 -8.99
C LEU A 147 -1.04 -9.68 -9.91
N CYS A 148 -2.27 -9.47 -9.41
CA CYS A 148 -3.46 -9.50 -10.26
C CYS A 148 -3.39 -8.41 -11.34
N HIS A 149 -2.94 -7.20 -11.00
CA HIS A 149 -2.71 -6.13 -11.97
C HIS A 149 -1.67 -6.53 -13.01
N VAL A 150 -0.53 -7.09 -12.59
CA VAL A 150 0.51 -7.59 -13.50
C VAL A 150 -0.04 -8.64 -14.47
N ILE A 151 -0.76 -9.64 -13.97
CA ILE A 151 -1.38 -10.68 -14.80
C ILE A 151 -2.36 -10.06 -15.80
N GLU A 152 -3.19 -9.11 -15.37
CA GLU A 152 -4.16 -8.47 -16.25
C GLU A 152 -3.47 -7.63 -17.35
N TYR A 153 -2.38 -6.92 -17.03
CA TYR A 153 -1.59 -6.20 -18.03
C TYR A 153 -0.93 -7.15 -19.04
N ILE A 154 -0.34 -8.25 -18.57
CA ILE A 154 0.31 -9.22 -19.46
C ILE A 154 -0.70 -9.85 -20.42
N CYS A 155 -1.92 -10.14 -19.96
CA CYS A 155 -2.89 -10.86 -20.76
C CYS A 155 -3.82 -9.96 -21.59
N PHE A 156 -4.01 -8.70 -21.18
CA PHE A 156 -5.03 -7.84 -21.78
C PHE A 156 -4.57 -6.41 -22.06
N HIS A 157 -3.29 -6.09 -21.78
CA HIS A 157 -2.69 -4.76 -21.97
C HIS A 157 -3.37 -3.61 -21.22
N ALA A 158 -4.31 -3.94 -20.33
CA ALA A 158 -5.07 -2.97 -19.54
C ALA A 158 -5.54 -3.61 -18.25
N SER A 159 -5.58 -2.83 -17.17
CA SER A 159 -6.00 -3.34 -15.87
C SER A 159 -6.88 -2.35 -15.10
N LYS A 160 -7.88 -2.89 -14.40
CA LYS A 160 -8.82 -2.09 -13.59
C LYS A 160 -9.37 -2.91 -12.44
N CYS A 161 -9.00 -2.54 -11.20
CA CYS A 161 -9.39 -3.29 -10.00
C CYS A 161 -10.91 -3.37 -9.78
N SER A 162 -11.66 -2.35 -10.20
CA SER A 162 -13.12 -2.34 -10.12
C SER A 162 -13.82 -3.10 -11.26
N GLY A 163 -13.08 -3.55 -12.28
CA GLY A 163 -13.60 -4.36 -13.37
C GLY A 163 -13.80 -5.82 -12.99
N ASP A 164 -14.77 -6.47 -13.60
CA ASP A 164 -15.17 -7.84 -13.21
C ASP A 164 -14.07 -8.86 -13.49
N ARG A 165 -13.32 -8.67 -14.58
CA ARG A 165 -12.16 -9.51 -14.90
C ARG A 165 -11.12 -9.53 -13.78
N PHE A 166 -10.77 -8.36 -13.25
CA PHE A 166 -9.83 -8.28 -12.13
C PHE A 166 -10.39 -8.99 -10.89
N LYS A 167 -11.66 -8.74 -10.54
CA LYS A 167 -12.31 -9.38 -9.40
C LYS A 167 -12.32 -10.90 -9.53
N THR A 168 -12.62 -11.43 -10.72
CA THR A 168 -12.60 -12.86 -11.01
C THR A 168 -11.19 -13.44 -10.86
N ILE A 169 -10.16 -12.77 -11.40
CA ILE A 169 -8.76 -13.19 -11.25
C ILE A 169 -8.35 -13.21 -9.77
N ALA A 170 -8.60 -12.11 -9.05
CA ALA A 170 -8.25 -11.98 -7.64
C ALA A 170 -8.98 -13.00 -6.75
N ASN A 171 -10.25 -13.28 -7.03
CA ASN A 171 -11.01 -14.29 -6.32
C ASN A 171 -10.54 -15.72 -6.64
N ASN A 172 -10.35 -16.06 -7.92
CA ASN A 172 -9.96 -17.41 -8.32
C ASN A 172 -8.55 -17.78 -7.87
N LEU A 173 -7.61 -16.84 -7.98
CA LEU A 173 -6.21 -17.09 -7.62
C LEU A 173 -6.00 -17.01 -6.11
N PHE A 174 -6.56 -15.99 -5.46
CA PHE A 174 -6.21 -15.62 -4.09
C PHE A 174 -7.41 -15.53 -3.14
N GLY A 175 -8.64 -15.75 -3.61
CA GLY A 175 -9.83 -15.70 -2.74
C GLY A 175 -10.15 -14.29 -2.23
N HIS A 176 -9.68 -13.23 -2.90
CA HIS A 176 -10.04 -11.86 -2.53
C HIS A 176 -11.55 -11.65 -2.69
N THR A 177 -12.16 -10.93 -1.74
CA THR A 177 -13.60 -10.63 -1.71
C THR A 177 -13.88 -9.13 -1.83
N ALA A 178 -12.86 -8.28 -1.70
CA ALA A 178 -12.92 -6.86 -1.97
C ALA A 178 -11.71 -6.40 -2.78
N ILE A 179 -11.83 -5.22 -3.40
CA ILE A 179 -10.82 -4.65 -4.32
C ILE A 179 -9.88 -3.65 -3.63
N HIS A 180 -10.09 -3.38 -2.34
CA HIS A 180 -9.33 -2.37 -1.61
C HIS A 180 -8.35 -3.06 -0.66
N HIS A 181 -7.06 -2.87 -0.89
CA HIS A 181 -5.98 -3.25 0.04
C HIS A 181 -5.66 -2.11 1.03
N SER A 182 -6.66 -1.37 1.48
CA SER A 182 -6.45 -0.12 2.23
C SER A 182 -5.99 -0.39 3.66
N LEU A 183 -4.68 -0.35 3.88
CA LEU A 183 -4.10 -0.28 5.22
C LEU A 183 -4.29 1.12 5.82
N PRO A 184 -4.29 1.25 7.16
CA PRO A 184 -4.40 2.53 7.85
C PRO A 184 -3.46 3.60 7.28
N THR A 185 -4.04 4.68 6.80
CA THR A 185 -3.29 5.86 6.34
C THR A 185 -2.84 6.70 7.54
N TYR A 186 -1.78 7.49 7.37
CA TYR A 186 -1.37 8.48 8.38
C TYR A 186 -2.51 9.43 8.79
N ARG A 187 -3.43 9.74 7.89
CA ARG A 187 -4.63 10.53 8.20
C ARG A 187 -5.53 9.82 9.19
N GLN A 188 -5.79 8.52 8.99
CA GLN A 188 -6.59 7.72 9.92
C GLN A 188 -5.89 7.54 11.26
N ILE A 189 -4.57 7.31 11.25
CA ILE A 189 -3.76 7.22 12.47
C ILE A 189 -3.82 8.53 13.27
N ALA A 190 -3.62 9.68 12.59
CA ALA A 190 -3.67 10.99 13.24
C ALA A 190 -5.06 11.32 13.79
N ASN A 191 -6.12 11.01 13.05
CA ASN A 191 -7.49 11.18 13.53
C ASN A 191 -7.77 10.35 14.78
N GLN A 192 -7.36 9.08 14.82
CA GLN A 192 -7.63 8.21 15.96
C GLN A 192 -6.74 8.50 17.18
N LYS A 193 -5.43 8.72 16.97
CA LYS A 193 -4.47 8.89 18.07
C LYS A 193 -4.34 10.31 18.58
N LEU A 194 -4.47 11.30 17.70
CA LEU A 194 -4.23 12.71 18.01
C LEU A 194 -5.52 13.54 17.96
N VAL A 195 -6.65 12.93 17.60
CA VAL A 195 -7.96 13.61 17.47
C VAL A 195 -7.87 14.82 16.51
N LEU A 196 -7.03 14.71 15.47
CA LEU A 196 -6.81 15.77 14.48
C LEU A 196 -7.58 15.47 13.19
N ASN A 197 -8.37 16.44 12.73
CA ASN A 197 -9.13 16.42 11.50
C ASN A 197 -8.68 17.50 10.53
N ILE A 198 -8.79 17.21 9.23
CA ILE A 198 -8.61 18.25 8.21
C ILE A 198 -9.70 19.30 8.41
N GLY A 199 -9.30 20.56 8.50
CA GLY A 199 -10.14 21.69 8.85
C GLY A 199 -9.91 22.21 10.27
N ASP A 200 -9.32 21.41 11.16
CA ASP A 200 -9.09 21.82 12.55
C ASP A 200 -8.10 22.97 12.63
N THR A 201 -8.32 23.84 13.62
CA THR A 201 -7.35 24.87 13.95
C THR A 201 -6.32 24.29 14.89
N VAL A 202 -5.05 24.41 14.53
CA VAL A 202 -3.91 23.83 15.26
C VAL A 202 -2.85 24.88 15.50
N CYS A 203 -2.10 24.70 16.58
CA CYS A 203 -0.92 25.48 16.91
C CYS A 203 0.34 24.63 16.80
N PHE A 204 1.46 25.28 16.46
CA PHE A 204 2.79 24.68 16.54
C PHE A 204 3.85 25.75 16.76
N THR A 205 4.99 25.36 17.34
CA THR A 205 6.10 26.29 17.59
C THR A 205 7.16 26.20 16.51
N LEU A 206 7.51 27.34 15.91
CA LEU A 206 8.58 27.46 14.92
C LEU A 206 9.53 28.58 15.35
N LYS A 207 10.81 28.25 15.55
CA LYS A 207 11.85 29.21 15.99
C LYS A 207 11.42 30.02 17.23
N GLY A 208 10.82 29.36 18.21
CA GLY A 208 10.33 29.98 19.45
C GLY A 208 9.02 30.78 19.34
N LYS A 209 8.41 30.86 18.15
CA LYS A 209 7.11 31.53 17.96
C LYS A 209 5.99 30.50 17.79
N LYS A 210 4.91 30.64 18.58
CA LYS A 210 3.69 29.84 18.42
C LYS A 210 2.89 30.39 17.23
N LEU A 211 2.66 29.55 16.23
CA LEU A 211 1.89 29.87 15.03
C LEU A 211 0.56 29.12 15.09
N LYS A 212 -0.54 29.81 14.79
CA LYS A 212 -1.91 29.24 14.70
C LYS A 212 -2.34 29.17 13.24
N GLY A 213 -2.90 28.05 12.80
CA GLY A 213 -3.32 27.86 11.42
C GLY A 213 -4.30 26.71 11.24
N ILE A 214 -4.74 26.49 10.01
CA ILE A 214 -5.75 25.49 9.65
C ILE A 214 -5.07 24.25 9.08
N LEU A 215 -5.43 23.08 9.60
CA LEU A 215 -4.92 21.80 9.12
C LEU A 215 -5.54 21.46 7.76
N ASN A 216 -4.75 21.59 6.68
CA ASN A 216 -5.25 21.43 5.32
C ASN A 216 -5.04 20.02 4.75
N ASN A 217 -4.01 19.29 5.20
CA ASN A 217 -3.76 17.92 4.74
C ASN A 217 -2.92 17.15 5.77
N ILE A 218 -3.10 15.83 5.84
CA ILE A 218 -2.29 14.94 6.67
C ILE A 218 -1.66 13.87 5.78
N THR A 219 -0.33 13.86 5.77
CA THR A 219 0.50 12.79 5.18
C THR A 219 1.42 12.26 6.28
N LYS A 220 2.71 12.01 6.01
CA LYS A 220 3.72 11.85 7.08
C LYS A 220 3.83 13.08 7.98
N ARG A 221 3.53 14.25 7.42
CA ARG A 221 3.48 15.54 8.11
C ARG A 221 2.14 16.19 7.83
N ALA A 222 1.69 17.02 8.76
CA ALA A 222 0.60 17.94 8.55
C ALA A 222 1.02 19.08 7.61
N THR A 223 0.11 19.45 6.73
CA THR A 223 0.15 20.74 6.04
C THR A 223 -0.73 21.72 6.79
N VAL A 224 -0.14 22.73 7.40
CA VAL A 224 -0.86 23.78 8.13
C VAL A 224 -0.83 25.08 7.32
N LEU A 225 -1.99 25.69 7.11
CA LEU A 225 -2.16 26.98 6.45
C LEU A 225 -2.26 28.06 7.53
N VAL A 226 -1.20 28.87 7.66
CA VAL A 226 -1.14 29.97 8.63
C VAL A 226 -1.50 31.26 7.90
N PRO A 227 -2.51 32.03 8.36
CA PRO A 227 -2.87 33.32 7.75
C PRO A 227 -1.65 34.23 7.61
N ASN A 228 -1.41 34.71 6.38
CA ASN A 228 -0.33 35.63 6.09
C ASN A 228 -0.71 36.46 4.87
N LYS A 229 -0.82 37.79 5.03
CA LYS A 229 -1.17 38.73 3.96
C LYS A 229 -0.23 38.66 2.75
N ASN A 230 1.02 38.23 2.95
CA ASN A 230 2.01 38.04 1.89
C ASN A 230 2.19 36.57 1.50
N GLY A 231 1.29 35.69 1.94
CA GLY A 231 1.32 34.27 1.63
C GLY A 231 1.11 33.97 0.15
N CYS A 232 1.80 32.93 -0.35
CA CYS A 232 1.69 32.47 -1.73
C CYS A 232 0.44 31.62 -1.98
N PHE A 233 -0.14 31.01 -0.94
CA PHE A 233 -1.36 30.23 -1.09
C PHE A 233 -2.58 31.14 -0.95
N VAL A 234 -3.52 31.05 -1.89
CA VAL A 234 -4.75 31.83 -1.92
C VAL A 234 -5.93 30.87 -1.94
N ASP A 235 -6.88 31.04 -1.02
CA ASP A 235 -8.11 30.25 -1.01
C ASP A 235 -9.17 30.80 -1.98
N LYS A 236 -10.34 30.14 -2.04
CA LYS A 236 -11.48 30.57 -2.87
C LYS A 236 -12.05 31.94 -2.47
N HIS A 237 -11.81 32.38 -1.23
CA HIS A 237 -12.26 33.66 -0.68
C HIS A 237 -11.18 34.75 -0.73
N ARG A 238 -10.08 34.52 -1.46
CA ARG A 238 -8.91 35.41 -1.58
C ARG A 238 -8.10 35.63 -0.29
N ASN A 239 -8.32 34.82 0.75
CA ASN A 239 -7.47 34.83 1.93
C ASN A 239 -6.10 34.24 1.58
N ARG A 240 -5.04 34.85 2.12
CA ARG A 240 -3.65 34.44 1.87
C ARG A 240 -3.05 33.70 3.05
N TYR A 241 -2.30 32.65 2.75
CA TYR A 241 -1.69 31.76 3.74
C TYR A 241 -0.25 31.43 3.39
N SER A 242 0.55 31.22 4.43
CA SER A 242 1.83 30.52 4.35
C SER A 242 1.62 29.05 4.67
N LYS A 243 2.24 28.19 3.86
CA LYS A 243 2.11 26.73 3.98
C LYS A 243 3.28 26.17 4.79
N TYR A 244 2.97 25.45 5.87
CA TYR A 244 3.96 24.81 6.73
C TYR A 244 3.79 23.29 6.73
N TYR A 245 4.91 22.57 6.77
CA TYR A 245 4.95 21.12 6.87
C TYR A 245 5.41 20.72 8.28
N VAL A 246 4.48 20.35 9.14
CA VAL A 246 4.70 20.16 10.58
C VAL A 246 4.60 18.68 10.93
N PRO A 247 5.58 18.08 11.65
CA PRO A 247 5.43 16.74 12.21
C PRO A 247 4.18 16.66 13.09
N LEU A 248 3.50 15.52 13.08
CA LEU A 248 2.22 15.39 13.78
C LEU A 248 2.36 15.52 15.29
N GLU A 249 3.52 15.14 15.85
CA GLU A 249 3.79 15.20 17.30
C GLU A 249 3.99 16.64 17.80
N LEU A 250 4.20 17.60 16.90
CA LEU A 250 4.42 19.01 17.24
C LEU A 250 3.14 19.87 17.12
N LEU A 251 2.01 19.24 16.78
CA LEU A 251 0.73 19.91 16.65
C LEU A 251 -0.03 19.85 17.96
N GLU A 252 -0.54 20.99 18.37
CA GLU A 252 -1.47 21.14 19.47
C GLU A 252 -2.83 21.58 18.90
N PRO A 253 -3.96 21.04 19.38
CA PRO A 253 -5.26 21.64 19.14
C PRO A 253 -5.23 23.12 19.58
N ALA A 254 -5.79 24.00 18.77
CA ALA A 254 -5.97 25.39 19.17
C ALA A 254 -7.35 25.52 19.82
N ASP A 255 -7.40 26.11 21.01
CA ASP A 255 -8.65 26.58 21.63
C ASP A 255 -9.39 27.58 20.70
#